data_AF-A0AAU6IKX1-F1
#
_entry.id   AF-A0AAU6IKX1-F1
#
_cell.length_a   1.000
_cell.length_b   1.000
_cell.length_c   1.000
_cell.angle_alpha   90.00
_cell.angle_beta   90.00
_cell.angle_gamma   90.00
#
_symmetry.space_group_name_H-M   'P 1'
#
loop_
_entity.id
_entity.type
_entity.pdbx_description
1 polymer ?
#
loop_
_entity_poly.entity_id
_entity_poly.type
_entity_poly.pdbx_seq_one_letter_code
_entity_poly.pdbx_strand_id
1 'polypeptide(L)'
;MVTGPPVAASADGVRTYPIAPGSSVNVRSGPGTGYSIVKVLPTGSNVVIFCQTPGETVSGYYGTSKIWDNVGNGEFVADAYVKTGSDGYVAPRCA
;
A
#
# COMPACT_ATOMS: atom_id res chain seq x y z
N MET A 1 -8.24 -6.10 33.11
CA MET A 1 -7.38 -5.37 32.13
C MET A 1 -6.83 -6.38 31.13
N VAL A 2 -7.59 -6.72 30.09
CA VAL A 2 -7.05 -7.56 29.00
C VAL A 2 -6.39 -6.62 28.01
N THR A 3 -5.09 -6.44 28.17
CA THR A 3 -4.20 -5.92 27.13
C THR A 3 -4.15 -6.96 26.01
N GLY A 4 -4.91 -6.73 24.94
CA GLY A 4 -4.73 -7.49 23.70
C GLY A 4 -3.29 -7.31 23.20
N PRO A 5 -2.66 -8.35 22.61
CA PRO A 5 -1.31 -8.22 22.09
C PRO A 5 -1.29 -7.14 21.01
N PRO A 6 -0.26 -6.28 20.95
CA PRO A 6 -0.02 -5.52 19.73
C PRO A 6 0.20 -6.56 18.63
N VAL A 7 -0.67 -6.61 17.63
CA VAL A 7 -0.48 -7.50 16.49
C VAL A 7 0.89 -7.13 15.92
N ALA A 8 1.84 -8.05 16.02
CA ALA A 8 3.17 -7.82 15.52
C ALA A 8 3.05 -7.88 13.99
N ALA A 9 3.11 -6.72 13.33
CA ALA A 9 3.40 -6.67 11.92
C ALA A 9 4.81 -7.24 11.74
N SER A 10 4.90 -8.52 11.37
CA SER A 10 6.14 -9.13 10.91
C SER A 10 6.70 -8.20 9.83
N ALA A 11 7.92 -7.70 9.96
CA ALA A 11 8.58 -7.00 8.88
C ALA A 11 9.20 -8.05 7.96
N ASP A 12 8.39 -8.70 7.11
CA ASP A 12 8.92 -9.50 6.01
C ASP A 12 9.65 -8.54 5.07
N GLY A 13 10.90 -8.86 4.74
CA GLY A 13 11.93 -7.90 4.31
C GLY A 13 11.40 -6.80 3.41
N VAL A 14 11.68 -5.56 3.79
CA VAL A 14 11.43 -4.30 3.06
C VAL A 14 11.75 -4.50 1.58
N ARG A 15 10.73 -4.79 0.78
CA ARG A 15 10.83 -4.90 -0.67
C ARG A 15 10.38 -3.59 -1.28
N THR A 16 11.21 -3.10 -2.20
CA THR A 16 10.93 -1.90 -2.96
C THR A 16 10.30 -2.31 -4.29
N TYR A 17 9.17 -1.72 -4.61
CA TYR A 17 8.40 -1.99 -5.81
C TYR A 17 8.25 -0.73 -6.64
N PRO A 18 8.42 -0.80 -7.97
CA PRO A 18 8.20 0.34 -8.83
C PRO A 18 6.71 0.62 -8.95
N ILE A 19 6.33 1.90 -9.01
CA ILE A 19 4.95 2.30 -9.30
C ILE A 19 4.67 2.23 -10.81
N ALA A 20 3.39 2.34 -11.17
CA ALA A 20 2.92 2.41 -12.53
C ALA A 20 3.70 3.47 -13.36
N PRO A 21 4.35 3.07 -14.47
CA PRO A 21 5.06 4.00 -15.32
C PRO A 21 4.08 4.93 -16.04
N GLY A 22 4.48 6.19 -16.22
CA GLY A 22 3.67 7.22 -16.88
C GLY A 22 2.52 7.77 -16.05
N SER A 23 2.34 7.32 -14.81
CA SER A 23 1.26 7.76 -13.92
C SER A 23 1.81 8.23 -12.57
N SER A 24 1.30 9.34 -12.06
CA SER A 24 1.54 9.76 -10.67
C SER A 24 0.64 8.98 -9.73
N VAL A 25 1.19 8.50 -8.61
CA VAL A 25 0.45 7.69 -7.64
C VAL A 25 0.21 8.49 -6.37
N ASN A 26 -1.03 8.54 -5.95
CA ASN A 26 -1.43 9.29 -4.75
C ASN A 26 -1.26 8.40 -3.51
N VAL A 27 -0.43 8.86 -2.59
CA VAL A 27 -0.31 8.32 -1.23
C VAL A 27 -1.37 8.97 -0.37
N ARG A 28 -2.14 8.16 0.33
CA ARG A 28 -3.29 8.59 1.15
C ARG A 28 -3.06 8.29 2.62
N SER A 29 -3.76 9.01 3.49
CA SER A 29 -3.69 8.79 4.95
C SER A 29 -4.42 7.53 5.44
N GLY A 30 -5.00 6.74 4.54
CA GLY A 30 -5.74 5.54 4.90
C GLY A 30 -6.06 4.65 3.70
N PRO A 31 -6.60 3.44 3.95
CA PRO A 31 -6.85 2.44 2.92
C PRO A 31 -8.17 2.68 2.18
N GLY A 32 -8.27 3.82 1.49
CA GLY A 32 -9.46 4.21 0.72
C GLY A 32 -9.26 5.48 -0.10
N THR A 33 -10.07 5.66 -1.15
CA THR A 33 -10.01 6.85 -2.00
C THR A 33 -10.67 8.08 -1.35
N GLY A 34 -11.47 7.87 -0.31
CA GLY A 34 -12.03 8.93 0.53
C GLY A 34 -11.03 9.58 1.49
N TYR A 35 -9.86 8.98 1.72
CA TYR A 35 -8.83 9.55 2.59
C TYR A 35 -8.04 10.67 1.88
N SER A 36 -7.61 11.66 2.65
CA SER A 36 -6.79 12.77 2.16
C SER A 36 -5.47 12.28 1.57
N ILE A 37 -5.09 12.90 0.45
CA ILE A 37 -3.79 12.65 -0.18
C ILE A 37 -2.73 13.36 0.65
N VAL A 38 -1.82 12.58 1.24
CA VAL A 38 -0.71 13.09 2.07
C VAL A 38 0.54 13.34 1.24
N LYS A 39 0.69 12.60 0.13
CA LYS A 39 1.83 12.72 -0.78
C LYS A 39 1.46 12.25 -2.18
N VAL A 40 2.13 12.77 -3.19
CA VAL A 40 2.00 12.29 -4.58
C VAL A 40 3.37 11.83 -5.05
N LEU A 41 3.44 10.60 -5.52
CA LEU A 41 4.65 10.01 -6.08
C LEU A 41 4.68 10.29 -7.59
N PRO A 42 5.72 10.95 -8.11
CA PRO A 42 5.85 11.15 -9.55
C PRO A 42 6.10 9.81 -10.25
N THR A 43 5.77 9.75 -11.54
CA THR A 43 6.02 8.58 -12.40
C THR A 43 7.46 8.05 -12.25
N GLY A 44 7.61 6.72 -12.20
CA GLY A 44 8.91 6.07 -12.07
C GLY A 44 9.49 6.08 -10.66
N SER A 45 8.73 6.56 -9.67
CA SER A 45 9.12 6.38 -8.26
C SER A 45 8.98 4.93 -7.83
N ASN A 46 9.65 4.60 -6.73
CA ASN A 46 9.53 3.29 -6.11
C ASN A 46 9.01 3.44 -4.69
N VAL A 47 8.18 2.51 -4.25
CA VAL A 47 7.63 2.45 -2.91
C VAL A 47 8.15 1.25 -2.16
N VAL A 48 8.41 1.44 -0.89
CA VAL A 48 8.66 0.35 0.05
C VAL A 48 7.32 -0.09 0.60
N ILE A 49 7.04 -1.38 0.62
CA ILE A 49 5.85 -1.92 1.28
C ILE A 49 6.26 -2.45 2.64
N PHE A 50 5.75 -1.83 3.71
CA PHE A 50 5.97 -2.27 5.09
C PHE A 50 4.95 -3.34 5.50
N CYS A 51 3.68 -3.09 5.20
CA CYS A 51 2.58 -4.01 5.45
C CYS A 51 1.45 -3.76 4.46
N GLN A 52 0.52 -4.70 4.35
CA GLN A 52 -0.64 -4.58 3.47
C GLN A 52 -1.94 -4.70 4.26
N THR A 53 -2.94 -3.90 3.90
CA THR A 53 -4.27 -3.97 4.50
C THR A 53 -5.34 -4.03 3.42
N PRO A 54 -6.44 -4.79 3.62
CA PRO A 54 -7.61 -4.63 2.77
C PRO A 54 -8.24 -3.25 3.00
N GLY A 55 -8.82 -2.70 1.94
CA GLY A 55 -9.51 -1.41 1.97
C GLY A 55 -10.46 -1.25 0.80
N GLU A 56 -10.65 -0.01 0.36
CA GLU A 56 -11.49 0.29 -0.81
C GLU A 56 -10.91 -0.33 -2.09
N THR A 57 -11.78 -0.87 -2.94
CA THR A 57 -11.37 -1.40 -4.24
C THR A 57 -11.06 -0.25 -5.21
N VAL A 58 -9.84 -0.22 -5.72
CA VAL A 58 -9.36 0.79 -6.66
C VAL A 58 -8.95 0.13 -7.97
N SER A 59 -9.37 0.74 -9.09
CA SER A 59 -8.91 0.34 -10.42
C SER A 59 -7.79 1.26 -10.87
N GLY A 60 -6.63 0.67 -11.16
CA GLY A 60 -5.40 1.36 -11.55
C GLY A 60 -4.76 0.72 -12.78
N TYR A 61 -3.50 1.11 -13.03
CA TYR A 61 -2.77 0.70 -14.24
C TYR A 61 -2.56 -0.83 -14.33
N TYR A 62 -2.34 -1.49 -13.19
CA TYR A 62 -2.10 -2.94 -13.15
C TYR A 62 -3.39 -3.77 -13.03
N GLY A 63 -4.54 -3.13 -12.87
CA GLY A 63 -5.83 -3.79 -12.70
C GLY A 63 -6.60 -3.25 -11.52
N THR A 64 -7.57 -4.03 -11.04
CA THR A 64 -8.40 -3.67 -9.88
C THR A 64 -7.95 -4.43 -8.65
N SER A 65 -7.52 -3.70 -7.62
CA SER A 65 -7.08 -4.27 -6.34
C SER A 65 -7.82 -3.64 -5.17
N LYS A 66 -8.08 -4.43 -4.15
CA LYS A 66 -8.64 -3.98 -2.85
C LYS A 66 -7.58 -3.93 -1.76
N ILE A 67 -6.33 -4.17 -2.13
CA ILE A 67 -5.19 -4.22 -1.24
C ILE A 67 -4.55 -2.83 -1.23
N TRP A 68 -4.21 -2.38 -0.03
CA TRP A 68 -3.53 -1.12 0.22
C TRP A 68 -2.18 -1.39 0.87
N ASP A 69 -1.14 -0.89 0.23
CA ASP A 69 0.24 -0.98 0.66
C ASP A 69 0.56 0.16 1.61
N ASN A 70 0.96 -0.16 2.83
CA ASN A 70 1.50 0.82 3.74
C ASN A 70 2.95 1.12 3.35
N VAL A 71 3.20 2.36 2.95
CA VAL A 71 4.51 2.83 2.45
C VAL A 71 5.21 3.78 3.43
N GLY A 72 4.65 3.96 4.61
CA GLY A 72 5.13 4.87 5.66
C GLY A 72 4.15 5.00 6.82
N ASN A 73 4.41 5.91 7.75
CA ASN A 73 3.65 6.04 9.00
C ASN A 73 2.24 6.61 8.75
N GLY A 74 1.27 5.72 8.54
CA GLY A 74 -0.10 6.09 8.11
C GLY A 74 -0.20 6.46 6.63
N GLU A 75 0.80 6.11 5.82
CA GLU A 75 0.83 6.38 4.39
C GLU A 75 0.46 5.11 3.61
N PHE A 76 -0.59 5.18 2.80
CA PHE A 76 -1.11 4.04 2.05
C PHE A 76 -1.21 4.33 0.57
N VAL A 77 -0.84 3.35 -0.25
CA VAL A 77 -0.93 3.38 -1.71
C VAL A 77 -1.77 2.18 -2.15
N ALA A 78 -2.62 2.37 -3.16
CA ALA A 78 -3.37 1.24 -3.71
C ALA A 78 -2.43 0.34 -4.52
N ASP A 79 -2.44 -0.96 -4.22
CA ASP A 79 -1.65 -2.00 -4.90
C ASP A 79 -1.94 -2.05 -6.41
N ALA A 80 -3.12 -1.59 -6.83
CA ALA A 80 -3.50 -1.41 -8.24
C ALA A 80 -2.53 -0.51 -9.06
N TYR A 81 -1.70 0.30 -8.39
CA TYR A 81 -0.68 1.15 -9.01
C TYR A 81 0.76 0.74 -8.69
N VAL A 82 0.98 -0.33 -7.92
CA VAL A 82 2.31 -0.80 -7.53
C VAL A 82 2.58 -2.10 -8.26
N LYS A 83 3.77 -2.24 -8.86
CA LYS A 83 4.15 -3.46 -9.57
C LYS A 83 4.66 -4.52 -8.61
N THR A 84 3.76 -5.04 -7.79
CA THR A 84 4.03 -6.16 -6.86
C THR A 84 4.20 -7.49 -7.60
N GLY A 85 3.59 -7.61 -8.79
CA GLY A 85 3.65 -8.81 -9.64
C GLY A 85 2.69 -9.90 -9.19
N SER A 86 1.77 -9.61 -8.26
CA SER A 86 0.75 -10.54 -7.78
C SER A 86 -0.45 -9.74 -7.26
N ASP A 87 -1.68 -10.18 -7.56
CA ASP A 87 -2.92 -9.60 -7.01
C ASP A 87 -3.20 -10.02 -5.54
N GLY A 88 -2.17 -10.55 -4.87
CA GLY A 88 -2.21 -11.10 -3.52
C GLY A 88 -1.32 -10.33 -2.56
N TYR A 89 -1.31 -10.77 -1.31
CA TYR A 89 -0.46 -10.15 -0.29
C TYR A 89 1.01 -10.52 -0.55
N VAL A 90 1.81 -9.54 -0.97
CA VAL A 90 3.26 -9.65 -1.11
C VAL A 90 4.01 -9.29 0.16
N ALA A 91 3.31 -8.62 1.08
CA ALA A 91 3.78 -8.21 2.39
C ALA A 91 2.80 -8.71 3.47
N PRO A 92 3.25 -8.84 4.72
CA PRO A 92 2.40 -9.25 5.82
C PRO A 92 1.30 -8.22 6.09
N ARG A 93 0.24 -8.66 6.77
CA ARG A 93 -0.90 -7.79 7.06
C ARG A 93 -0.53 -6.70 8.07
N CYS A 94 -1.02 -5.48 7.83
CA CYS A 94 -0.96 -4.43 8.82
C CYS A 94 -1.73 -4.87 10.06
N ALA A 95 -1.16 -4.54 11.21
CA ALA A 95 -1.59 -4.90 12.55
C ALA A 95 -2.72 -3.99 13.07
#